data_AF-A0A3N5TVH5-F1
#
_entry.id   AF-A0A3N5TVH5-F1
#
_cell.length_a   1.000
_cell.length_b   1.000
_cell.length_c   1.000
_cell.angle_alpha   90.00
_cell.angle_beta   90.00
_cell.angle_gamma   90.00
#
_symmetry.space_group_name_H-M   'P 1'
#
loop_
_entity.id
_entity.type
_entity.pdbx_description
1 polymer ?
#
loop_
_entity_poly.entity_id
_entity_poly.type
_entity_poly.pdbx_seq_one_letter_code
_entity_poly.pdbx_strand_id
1 'polypeptide(L)'
;MSKRKMNITMDQDLIEYAKIYANEQRTTVSEVFSQFVLNLKRIKENDPTAIILSDPGFKDCLLETMTRIQAGDVQWSGYDEVFG
;
A
#
# COMPACT_ATOMS: atom_id res chain seq x y z
N MET A 1 21.82 0.62 -9.84
CA MET A 1 21.22 1.77 -9.13
C MET A 1 22.31 2.54 -8.40
N SER A 2 22.34 3.87 -8.52
CA SER A 2 23.30 4.73 -7.80
C SER A 2 23.04 4.63 -6.29
N LYS A 3 24.01 4.09 -5.54
CA LYS A 3 23.93 4.06 -4.07
C LYS A 3 24.31 5.44 -3.52
N ARG A 4 23.45 6.03 -2.71
CA ARG A 4 23.73 7.28 -1.97
C ARG A 4 23.78 6.98 -0.47
N LYS A 5 24.61 7.72 0.25
CA LYS A 5 24.74 7.58 1.71
C LYS A 5 23.61 8.33 2.41
N MET A 6 23.06 7.73 3.47
CA MET A 6 22.09 8.34 4.38
C MET A 6 22.61 8.16 5.80
N ASN A 7 22.63 9.23 6.59
CA ASN A 7 23.02 9.19 7.99
C ASN A 7 21.75 9.16 8.85
N ILE A 8 21.71 8.26 9.83
CA ILE A 8 20.58 8.09 10.75
C ILE A 8 21.14 8.04 12.17
N THR A 9 20.52 8.80 13.08
CA THR A 9 20.77 8.70 14.51
C THR A 9 19.74 7.76 15.12
N MET A 10 20.20 6.84 15.96
CA MET A 10 19.37 5.83 16.62
C MET A 10 19.89 5.60 18.03
N ASP A 11 19.01 5.16 18.91
CA ASP A 11 19.38 4.72 20.25
C ASP A 11 20.41 3.57 20.20
N GLN A 12 21.34 3.55 21.16
CA GLN A 12 22.44 2.59 21.18
C GLN A 12 21.94 1.14 21.28
N ASP A 13 20.92 0.87 22.10
CA ASP A 13 20.39 -0.49 22.30
C ASP A 13 19.74 -1.00 21.01
N LEU A 14 19.07 -0.10 20.28
CA LEU A 14 18.48 -0.43 18.98
C LEU A 14 19.54 -0.68 17.90
N ILE A 15 20.66 0.05 17.92
CA ILE A 15 21.79 -0.21 17.01
C ILE A 15 22.39 -1.58 17.27
N GLU A 16 22.57 -1.95 18.54
CA GLU A 16 23.11 -3.25 18.93
C GLU A 16 22.17 -4.38 18.52
N TYR A 17 20.89 -4.24 18.82
CA TYR A 17 19.87 -5.19 18.38
C TYR A 17 19.85 -5.35 16.85
N ALA A 18 19.87 -4.24 16.10
CA ALA A 18 19.84 -4.30 14.63
C ALA A 18 21.06 -5.04 14.05
N LYS A 19 22.24 -4.90 14.67
CA LYS A 19 23.45 -5.63 14.28
C LYS A 19 23.32 -7.13 14.56
N ILE A 20 22.82 -7.51 15.73
CA ILE A 20 22.58 -8.93 16.09
C ILE A 20 21.60 -9.55 15.10
N TYR A 21 20.45 -8.91 14.89
CA TYR A 21 19.43 -9.37 13.96
C TYR A 21 19.99 -9.52 12.54
N ALA A 22 20.71 -8.52 12.03
CA ALA A 22 21.31 -8.60 10.70
C ALA A 22 22.29 -9.78 10.58
N ASN A 23 23.09 -10.02 11.62
CA ASN A 23 24.03 -11.14 11.64
C ASN A 23 23.32 -12.51 11.66
N GLU A 24 22.27 -12.65 12.47
CA GLU A 24 21.44 -13.87 12.50
C GLU A 24 20.80 -14.17 11.13
N GLN A 25 20.35 -13.13 10.44
CA GLN A 25 19.80 -13.21 9.09
C GLN A 25 20.86 -13.25 7.98
N ARG A 26 22.16 -13.34 8.34
CA ARG A 26 23.31 -13.36 7.41
C ARG A 26 23.30 -12.21 6.40
N THR A 27 22.92 -11.03 6.88
CA THR A 27 22.77 -9.82 6.07
C THR A 27 23.44 -8.62 6.76
N THR A 28 23.24 -7.42 6.24
CA THR A 28 23.74 -6.18 6.83
C THR A 28 22.61 -5.31 7.33
N VAL A 29 22.88 -4.47 8.33
CA VAL A 29 21.92 -3.47 8.81
C VAL A 29 21.41 -2.61 7.63
N SER A 30 22.29 -2.19 6.73
CA SER A 30 21.91 -1.42 5.54
C SER A 30 20.91 -2.15 4.65
N GLU A 31 21.02 -3.48 4.51
CA GLU A 31 20.10 -4.27 3.71
C GLU A 31 18.75 -4.41 4.41
N VAL A 32 18.72 -4.65 5.72
CA VAL A 32 17.49 -4.68 6.52
C VAL A 32 16.71 -3.38 6.38
N PHE A 33 17.39 -2.24 6.53
CA PHE A 33 16.77 -0.92 6.31
C PHE A 33 16.32 -0.72 4.86
N SER A 34 17.11 -1.16 3.89
CA SER A 34 16.74 -1.04 2.47
C SER A 34 15.46 -1.81 2.17
N GLN A 35 15.32 -3.04 2.68
CA GLN A 35 14.12 -3.86 2.50
C GLN A 35 12.92 -3.28 3.23
N PHE A 36 13.10 -2.77 4.46
CA PHE A 36 12.04 -2.08 5.19
C PHE A 36 11.51 -0.88 4.39
N VAL A 37 12.39 0.02 3.94
CA VAL A 37 12.01 1.20 3.15
C VAL A 37 11.40 0.80 1.80
N LEU A 38 11.91 -0.26 1.16
CA LEU A 38 11.36 -0.78 -0.09
C LEU A 38 9.93 -1.29 0.10
N ASN A 39 9.65 -1.97 1.21
CA ASN A 39 8.30 -2.43 1.52
C ASN A 39 7.35 -1.25 1.76
N LEU A 40 7.78 -0.21 2.49
CA LEU A 40 6.99 1.02 2.65
C LEU A 40 6.71 1.69 1.30
N LYS A 41 7.72 1.77 0.43
CA LYS A 41 7.59 2.32 -0.93
C LYS A 41 6.58 1.51 -1.75
N ARG A 42 6.68 0.18 -1.75
CA ARG A 42 5.77 -0.72 -2.47
C ARG A 42 4.33 -0.61 -1.98
N ILE A 43 4.11 -0.49 -0.66
CA ILE A 43 2.76 -0.32 -0.12
C ILE A 43 2.13 0.98 -0.65
N LYS A 44 2.92 2.06 -0.74
CA LYS A 44 2.43 3.36 -1.22
C LYS A 44 2.29 3.43 -2.75
N GLU A 45 3.22 2.82 -3.49
CA GLU A 45 3.19 2.82 -4.97
C GLU A 45 2.20 1.79 -5.54
N ASN A 46 2.01 0.67 -4.86
CA ASN A 46 1.02 -0.34 -5.22
C ASN A 46 -0.31 -0.13 -4.49
N ASP A 47 -0.64 1.07 -4.02
CA ASP A 47 -2.02 1.35 -3.58
C ASP A 47 -2.91 1.31 -4.83
N PRO A 48 -3.64 0.20 -5.07
CA PRO A 48 -4.40 0.05 -6.31
C PRO A 48 -5.56 1.05 -6.31
N THR A 49 -5.96 1.59 -5.16
CA THR A 49 -7.03 2.55 -5.01
C THR A 49 -6.75 3.81 -5.80
N ALA A 50 -5.51 4.32 -5.75
CA ALA A 50 -5.14 5.51 -6.51
C ALA A 50 -5.19 5.28 -8.03
N ILE A 51 -4.79 4.09 -8.47
CA ILE A 51 -4.82 3.69 -9.88
C ILE A 51 -6.27 3.49 -10.35
N ILE A 52 -7.07 2.75 -9.59
CA ILE A 52 -8.49 2.47 -9.90
C ILE A 52 -9.31 3.77 -9.90
N LEU A 53 -9.11 4.67 -8.93
CA LEU A 53 -9.80 5.97 -8.88
C LEU A 53 -9.29 6.97 -9.93
N SER A 54 -8.11 6.73 -10.51
CA SER A 54 -7.60 7.54 -11.61
C SER A 54 -8.19 7.17 -12.97
N ASP A 55 -8.82 6.00 -13.09
CA ASP A 55 -9.55 5.61 -14.30
C ASP A 55 -10.84 6.44 -14.43
N PRO A 56 -10.99 7.24 -15.52
CA PRO A 56 -12.16 8.10 -15.69
C PRO A 56 -13.47 7.30 -15.77
N GLY A 57 -13.46 6.13 -16.43
CA GLY A 57 -14.66 5.31 -16.58
C GLY A 57 -15.15 4.77 -15.25
N PHE A 58 -14.25 4.25 -14.41
CA PHE A 58 -14.58 3.80 -13.06
C PHE A 58 -15.06 4.96 -12.19
N LYS A 59 -14.35 6.09 -12.21
CA LYS A 59 -14.70 7.28 -11.41
C LYS A 59 -16.08 7.83 -11.78
N ASP A 60 -16.40 7.94 -13.06
CA ASP A 60 -17.67 8.49 -13.53
C ASP A 60 -18.82 7.56 -13.17
N CYS A 61 -18.68 6.25 -13.40
CA CYS A 61 -19.67 5.24 -13.00
C CYS A 61 -19.90 5.23 -11.48
N LEU A 62 -18.84 5.39 -10.68
CA LEU A 62 -18.93 5.46 -9.22
C LEU A 62 -19.77 6.68 -8.78
N LEU A 63 -19.47 7.86 -9.33
CA LEU A 63 -20.19 9.10 -9.03
C LEU A 63 -21.65 9.04 -9.46
N GLU A 64 -21.93 8.48 -10.65
CA GLU A 64 -23.28 8.25 -11.13
C GLU A 64 -24.06 7.32 -10.19
N THR A 65 -23.45 6.19 -9.82
CA THR A 65 -24.06 5.22 -8.91
C THR A 65 -24.34 5.84 -7.54
N MET A 66 -23.40 6.59 -6.97
CA MET A 66 -23.61 7.31 -5.70
C MET A 66 -24.78 8.30 -5.80
N THR A 67 -24.87 9.03 -6.90
CA THR A 67 -25.97 9.98 -7.15
C THR A 67 -27.31 9.26 -7.18
N ARG A 68 -27.41 8.13 -7.88
CA ARG A 68 -28.63 7.31 -7.94
C ARG A 68 -29.01 6.72 -6.59
N ILE A 69 -28.03 6.25 -5.80
CA ILE A 69 -28.28 5.75 -4.43
C ILE A 69 -28.85 6.87 -3.55
N GLN A 70 -28.26 8.07 -3.61
CA GLN A 70 -28.71 9.23 -2.84
C GLN A 70 -30.11 9.71 -3.25
N ALA A 71 -30.43 9.61 -4.54
CA ALA A 71 -31.77 9.92 -5.06
C ALA A 71 -32.83 8.87 -4.70
N GLY A 72 -32.42 7.67 -4.24
CA GLY A 72 -33.32 6.55 -3.98
C GLY A 72 -33.74 5.79 -5.24
N ASP A 73 -33.06 6.02 -6.36
CA ASP A 73 -33.38 5.44 -7.68
C ASP A 73 -32.73 4.05 -7.91
N VAL A 74 -32.15 3.46 -6.87
CA VAL A 74 -31.47 2.16 -6.92
C VAL A 74 -32.35 1.09 -6.28
N GLN A 75 -32.64 0.05 -7.06
CA GLN A 75 -33.29 -1.15 -6.58
C GLN A 75 -32.22 -2.16 -6.15
N TRP A 76 -32.42 -2.76 -4.98
CA TRP A 76 -31.59 -3.84 -4.47
C TRP A 76 -32.20 -5.17 -4.92
N SER A 77 -31.45 -5.95 -5.68
CA SER A 77 -31.87 -7.28 -6.14
C SER A 77 -31.12 -8.38 -5.38
N GLY A 78 -31.79 -9.51 -5.18
CA GLY A 78 -31.18 -10.70 -4.59
C GLY A 78 -30.23 -11.42 -5.57
N TYR A 79 -29.37 -12.30 -5.06
CA TYR A 79 -28.46 -13.08 -5.90
C TYR A 79 -29.20 -13.93 -6.95
N ASP A 80 -30.23 -14.68 -6.51
CA ASP A 80 -31.02 -15.55 -7.38
C ASP A 80 -31.89 -14.75 -8.38
N GLU A 81 -32.19 -13.49 -8.10
CA GLU A 81 -32.92 -12.60 -9.00
C GLU A 81 -32.05 -12.10 -10.16
N VAL A 82 -30.74 -11.94 -9.91
CA VAL A 82 -29.78 -11.41 -10.88
C VAL A 82 -29.06 -12.54 -11.63
N PHE A 83 -28.80 -13.67 -10.97
CA PHE A 83 -27.93 -14.74 -11.47
C PHE A 83 -28.54 -16.16 -11.43
N GLY A 84 -29.73 -16.33 -10.84
CA GLY A 84 -30.49 -17.59 -10.87
C GLY A 84 -31.24 -17.78 -12.17
#